data_AF-A0A175VPD7-F1
#
_entry.id   AF-A0A175VPD7-F1
#
_cell.length_a   1.000
_cell.length_b   1.000
_cell.length_c   1.000
_cell.angle_alpha   90.00
_cell.angle_beta   90.00
_cell.angle_gamma   90.00
#
_symmetry.space_group_name_H-M   'P 1'
#
loop_
_entity.id
_entity.type
_entity.pdbx_description
1 polymer ?
#
loop_
_entity_poly.entity_id
_entity_poly.type
_entity_poly.pdbx_seq_one_letter_code
_entity_poly.pdbx_strand_id
1 'polypeptide(L)'
;MLSAIFGVVGTASQANYTAGNSLRDTFAQYWHSLGLAAHTVNVGIVDNIGYMSEHQALTDRMRSQSQLSGISERQLHDILRWSILQQTAGLCRLGASRMVTGLPFTLPTDSPLLAGQRFHTSLVPQQSRAAAASFGGIDAVHALQMVRKAFSPPAERLVVEVVKLVNTQLVRVFGLSANMEPSEPLSN
;
A
#
# COMPACT_ATOMS: atom_id res chain seq x y z
N MET A 1 19.46 -4.82 -6.15
CA MET A 1 19.06 -4.71 -4.72
C MET A 1 17.60 -5.10 -4.59
N LEU A 2 17.24 -5.78 -3.50
CA LEU A 2 15.84 -6.05 -3.18
C LEU A 2 15.29 -4.93 -2.28
N SER A 3 14.11 -4.46 -2.64
CA SER A 3 13.27 -3.51 -1.93
C SER A 3 11.86 -4.09 -1.86
N ALA A 4 10.95 -3.43 -1.17
CA ALA A 4 9.56 -3.84 -1.06
C ALA A 4 8.65 -2.87 -1.82
N ILE A 5 7.57 -3.39 -2.37
CA ILE A 5 6.52 -2.58 -2.98
C ILE A 5 5.88 -1.60 -1.98
N PHE A 6 5.94 -1.90 -0.67
CA PHE A 6 5.49 -0.99 0.36
C PHE A 6 6.29 0.32 0.42
N GLY A 7 7.53 0.36 -0.09
CA GLY A 7 8.25 1.62 -0.33
C GLY A 7 7.57 2.54 -1.35
N VAL A 8 6.79 1.97 -2.26
CA VAL A 8 6.05 2.67 -3.33
C VAL A 8 4.62 2.96 -2.90
N VAL A 9 3.96 1.94 -2.34
CA VAL A 9 2.56 2.00 -1.95
C VAL A 9 2.37 2.73 -0.63
N GLY A 10 3.37 2.74 0.26
CA GLY A 10 3.27 3.32 1.58
C GLY A 10 2.33 2.54 2.50
N THR A 11 2.81 2.17 3.68
CA THR A 11 1.98 1.57 4.73
C THR A 11 2.15 2.33 6.03
N ALA A 12 1.06 2.86 6.57
CA ALA A 12 1.08 3.65 7.80
C ALA A 12 1.63 2.85 8.99
N SER A 13 1.33 1.55 9.03
CA SER A 13 1.80 0.63 10.07
C SER A 13 3.28 0.25 9.96
N GLN A 14 3.93 0.51 8.82
CA GLN A 14 5.33 0.13 8.59
C GLN A 14 6.15 1.29 8.03
N ALA A 15 6.00 2.47 8.62
CA ALA A 15 6.71 3.68 8.18
C ALA A 15 8.23 3.48 8.13
N ASN A 16 8.83 2.86 9.16
CA ASN A 16 10.27 2.59 9.22
C ASN A 16 10.72 1.64 8.10
N TYR A 17 9.96 0.57 7.86
CA TYR A 17 10.23 -0.37 6.78
C TYR A 17 10.10 0.29 5.40
N THR A 18 9.04 1.08 5.21
CA THR A 18 8.77 1.85 3.99
C THR A 18 9.89 2.84 3.70
N ALA A 19 10.38 3.56 4.71
CA ALA A 19 11.47 4.51 4.58
C ALA A 19 12.78 3.83 4.16
N GLY A 20 13.13 2.70 4.77
CA GLY A 20 14.32 1.92 4.39
C GLY A 20 14.28 1.42 2.94
N ASN A 21 13.10 1.00 2.47
CA ASN A 21 12.91 0.59 1.08
C ASN A 21 12.99 1.79 0.12
N SER A 22 12.41 2.93 0.48
CA SER A 22 12.51 4.18 -0.30
C SER A 22 13.95 4.66 -0.45
N LEU A 23 14.77 4.49 0.58
CA LEU A 23 16.21 4.80 0.53
C LEU A 23 16.92 3.92 -0.50
N ARG A 24 16.65 2.61 -0.54
CA ARG A 24 17.26 1.69 -1.52
C ARG A 24 16.87 2.06 -2.95
N ASP A 25 15.62 2.47 -3.17
CA ASP A 25 15.13 2.90 -4.47
C ASP A 25 15.86 4.16 -4.93
N THR A 26 16.02 5.14 -4.03
CA THR A 26 16.74 6.39 -4.30
C THR A 26 18.24 6.15 -4.50
N PHE A 27 18.82 5.21 -3.76
CA PHE A 27 20.24 4.88 -3.88
C PHE A 27 20.61 4.31 -5.26
N ALA A 28 19.75 3.47 -5.84
CA ALA A 28 19.97 2.99 -7.22
C ALA A 28 19.88 4.12 -8.25
N GLN A 29 18.97 5.07 -8.07
CA GLN A 29 18.92 6.27 -8.92
C GLN A 29 20.20 7.10 -8.78
N TYR A 30 20.70 7.27 -7.55
CA TYR A 30 21.96 7.97 -7.31
C TYR A 30 23.14 7.28 -8.00
N TRP A 31 23.26 5.95 -7.94
CA TRP A 31 24.31 5.22 -8.66
C TRP A 31 24.22 5.39 -10.17
N HIS A 32 23.00 5.36 -10.72
CA HIS A 32 22.79 5.64 -12.13
C HIS A 32 23.23 7.06 -12.52
N SER A 33 23.04 8.05 -11.64
CA SER A 33 23.54 9.42 -11.87
C SER A 33 25.07 9.51 -11.93
N LEU A 34 25.78 8.55 -11.31
CA LEU A 34 27.23 8.39 -11.37
C LEU A 34 27.70 7.49 -12.53
N GLY A 35 26.79 7.02 -13.39
CA GLY A 35 27.11 6.08 -14.46
C GLY A 35 27.38 4.65 -13.99
N LEU A 36 27.03 4.32 -12.73
CA LEU A 36 27.18 2.98 -12.17
C LEU A 36 25.90 2.17 -12.36
N ALA A 37 26.06 0.87 -12.57
CA ALA A 37 24.93 -0.06 -12.65
C ALA A 37 24.33 -0.30 -11.26
N ALA A 38 23.05 -0.01 -11.10
CA ALA A 38 22.30 -0.34 -9.89
C ALA A 38 20.81 -0.49 -10.21
N HIS A 39 20.25 -1.67 -9.92
CA HIS A 39 18.83 -1.89 -10.11
C HIS A 39 18.15 -2.34 -8.83
N THR A 40 17.03 -1.69 -8.50
CA THR A 40 16.23 -2.02 -7.33
C THR A 40 14.91 -2.66 -7.75
N VAL A 41 14.60 -3.82 -7.17
CA VAL A 41 13.34 -4.52 -7.40
C VAL A 41 12.45 -4.32 -6.18
N ASN A 42 11.31 -3.64 -6.35
CA ASN A 42 10.28 -3.55 -5.32
C ASN A 42 9.41 -4.81 -5.37
N VAL A 43 9.78 -5.80 -4.57
CA VAL A 43 9.09 -7.10 -4.51
C VAL A 43 7.76 -6.95 -3.80
N GLY A 44 6.71 -7.52 -4.40
CA GLY A 44 5.38 -7.66 -3.81
C GLY A 44 5.28 -8.82 -2.81
N ILE A 45 4.04 -9.23 -2.52
CA ILE A 45 3.78 -10.42 -1.71
C ILE A 45 4.20 -11.64 -2.52
N VAL A 46 5.11 -12.45 -2.01
CA VAL A 46 5.54 -13.70 -2.65
C VAL A 46 4.71 -14.84 -2.07
N ASP A 47 4.01 -15.55 -2.95
CA ASP A 47 3.10 -16.62 -2.58
C ASP A 47 3.83 -17.94 -2.38
N ASN A 48 3.31 -18.77 -1.46
CA ASN A 48 3.67 -20.18 -1.25
C ASN A 48 5.11 -20.45 -0.80
N ILE A 49 5.92 -19.42 -0.54
CA ILE A 49 7.29 -19.57 -0.03
C ILE A 49 7.64 -18.51 1.02
N GLY A 50 8.47 -18.92 1.98
CA GLY A 50 9.05 -18.04 2.99
C GLY A 50 8.08 -17.57 4.07
N TYR A 51 8.46 -16.51 4.78
CA TYR A 51 7.77 -16.03 5.98
C TYR A 51 6.26 -15.80 5.81
N MET A 52 5.83 -15.30 4.64
CA MET A 52 4.42 -15.05 4.32
C MET A 52 3.60 -16.34 4.21
N SER A 53 4.21 -17.45 3.76
CA SER A 53 3.54 -18.75 3.70
C SER A 53 3.34 -19.38 5.07
N GLU A 54 4.18 -19.03 6.04
CA GLU A 54 4.05 -19.48 7.43
C GLU A 54 3.04 -18.63 8.22
N HIS A 55 2.75 -17.41 7.75
CA HIS A 55 1.91 -16.42 8.43
C HIS A 55 0.72 -16.00 7.56
N GLN A 56 -0.16 -16.97 7.24
CA GLN A 56 -1.33 -16.76 6.38
C GLN A 56 -2.17 -15.53 6.79
N ALA A 57 -2.41 -15.37 8.10
CA ALA A 57 -3.19 -14.25 8.63
C ALA A 57 -2.55 -12.88 8.32
N LEU A 58 -1.22 -12.79 8.32
CA LEU A 58 -0.50 -11.57 7.94
C LEU A 58 -0.61 -11.32 6.43
N THR A 59 -0.49 -12.37 5.63
CA THR A 59 -0.60 -12.31 4.17
C THR A 59 -1.98 -11.85 3.74
N ASP A 60 -3.04 -12.41 4.35
CA ASP A 60 -4.42 -12.03 4.06
C ASP A 60 -4.72 -10.60 4.51
N ARG A 61 -4.17 -10.18 5.66
CA ARG A 61 -4.20 -8.78 6.09
C ARG A 61 -3.51 -7.86 5.09
N MET A 62 -2.30 -8.20 4.66
CA MET A 62 -1.59 -7.38 3.68
C MET A 62 -2.34 -7.31 2.35
N ARG A 63 -2.87 -8.43 1.83
CA ARG A 63 -3.67 -8.44 0.59
C ARG A 63 -4.94 -7.62 0.72
N SER A 64 -5.69 -7.76 1.81
CA SER A 64 -6.92 -6.97 2.02
C SER A 64 -6.66 -5.48 2.13
N GLN A 65 -5.55 -5.07 2.76
CA GLN A 65 -5.19 -3.66 2.90
C GLN A 65 -4.66 -3.02 1.62
N SER A 66 -3.81 -3.75 0.89
CA SER A 66 -3.04 -3.18 -0.22
C SER A 66 -3.57 -3.56 -1.59
N GLN A 67 -4.46 -4.57 -1.65
CA GLN A 67 -4.98 -5.19 -2.87
C GLN A 67 -3.87 -5.60 -3.86
N LEU A 68 -2.69 -5.92 -3.34
CA LEU A 68 -1.55 -6.31 -4.16
C LEU A 68 -1.70 -7.73 -4.70
N SER A 69 -1.21 -7.93 -5.91
CA SER A 69 -1.15 -9.25 -6.52
C SER A 69 0.01 -10.05 -5.93
N GLY A 70 -0.28 -11.31 -5.61
CA GLY A 70 0.73 -12.27 -5.23
C GLY A 70 1.67 -12.60 -6.39
N ILE A 71 2.92 -12.91 -6.04
CA ILE A 71 4.00 -13.26 -6.95
C ILE A 71 4.38 -14.70 -6.65
N SER A 72 4.21 -15.60 -7.61
CA SER A 72 4.71 -16.97 -7.49
C SER A 72 6.23 -17.01 -7.46
N GLU A 73 6.81 -18.06 -6.88
CA GLU A 73 8.26 -18.31 -6.90
C GLU A 73 8.86 -18.25 -8.32
N ARG A 74 8.15 -18.83 -9.31
CA ARG A 74 8.57 -18.75 -10.71
C ARG A 74 8.67 -17.31 -11.20
N GLN A 75 7.64 -16.50 -10.93
CA GLN A 75 7.66 -15.09 -11.30
C GLN A 75 8.77 -14.33 -10.57
N LEU A 76 9.06 -14.67 -9.31
CA LEU A 76 10.19 -14.09 -8.59
C LEU A 76 11.53 -14.41 -9.29
N HIS A 77 11.74 -15.65 -9.72
CA HIS A 77 12.95 -16.02 -10.46
C HIS A 77 13.06 -15.25 -11.78
N ASP A 78 11.96 -15.10 -12.52
CA ASP A 78 11.94 -14.30 -13.73
C ASP A 78 12.28 -12.84 -13.41
N ILE A 79 11.64 -12.23 -12.42
CA ILE A 79 11.90 -10.86 -11.97
C ILE A 79 13.40 -10.63 -11.67
N LEU A 80 14.02 -11.56 -10.94
CA LEU A 80 15.45 -11.49 -10.63
C LEU A 80 16.30 -11.57 -11.90
N ARG A 81 15.95 -12.47 -12.82
CA ARG A 81 16.62 -12.57 -14.12
C ARG A 81 16.52 -11.27 -14.92
N TRP A 82 15.32 -10.69 -15.01
CA TRP A 82 15.09 -9.41 -15.69
C TRP A 82 15.88 -8.27 -15.04
N SER A 83 15.95 -8.22 -13.71
CA SER A 83 16.76 -7.25 -12.97
C SER A 83 18.26 -7.37 -13.29
N ILE A 84 18.78 -8.58 -13.44
CA ILE A 84 20.20 -8.78 -13.81
C ILE A 84 20.43 -8.32 -15.25
N LEU A 85 19.58 -8.76 -16.18
CA LEU A 85 19.69 -8.37 -17.59
C LEU A 85 19.52 -6.86 -17.79
N GLN A 86 18.70 -6.19 -16.99
CA GLN A 86 18.55 -4.73 -17.02
C GLN A 86 19.87 -4.02 -16.69
N GLN A 87 20.68 -4.57 -15.79
CA GLN A 87 21.97 -4.00 -15.39
C GLN A 87 23.10 -4.31 -16.38
N THR A 88 23.05 -5.46 -17.05
CA THR A 88 24.14 -5.90 -17.94
C THR A 88 23.89 -5.59 -19.41
N ALA A 89 22.63 -5.61 -19.87
CA ALA A 89 22.25 -5.40 -21.26
C ALA A 89 21.46 -4.11 -21.50
N GLY A 90 20.98 -3.44 -20.45
CA GLY A 90 20.26 -2.16 -20.58
C GLY A 90 18.90 -2.27 -21.29
N LEU A 91 18.09 -3.26 -20.91
CA LEU A 91 16.82 -3.61 -21.58
C LEU A 91 15.86 -2.44 -21.77
N CYS A 92 15.60 -1.68 -20.69
CA CYS A 92 14.68 -0.55 -20.68
C CYS A 92 15.35 0.67 -20.07
N ARG A 93 15.37 1.79 -20.80
CA ARG A 93 15.97 3.03 -20.29
C ARG A 93 15.09 3.71 -19.23
N LEU A 94 13.77 3.64 -19.37
CA LEU A 94 12.81 4.22 -18.42
C LEU A 94 12.78 3.47 -17.08
N GLY A 95 13.00 2.16 -17.11
CA GLY A 95 13.07 1.29 -15.94
C GLY A 95 14.50 0.98 -15.51
N ALA A 96 15.50 1.77 -15.92
CA ALA A 96 16.89 1.36 -15.79
C ALA A 96 17.31 1.09 -14.34
N SER A 97 16.89 1.94 -13.40
CA SER A 97 17.27 1.82 -11.98
C SER A 97 16.27 1.05 -11.12
N ARG A 98 15.04 0.80 -11.61
CA ARG A 98 13.97 0.30 -10.76
C ARG A 98 12.90 -0.49 -11.49
N MET A 99 12.44 -1.57 -10.85
CA MET A 99 11.29 -2.37 -11.26
C MET A 99 10.30 -2.50 -10.11
N VAL A 100 9.02 -2.23 -10.38
CA VAL A 100 7.92 -2.43 -9.43
C VAL A 100 7.12 -3.66 -9.80
N THR A 101 6.91 -4.55 -8.84
CA THR A 101 6.18 -5.82 -9.04
C THR A 101 5.04 -5.93 -8.05
N GLY A 102 4.08 -6.82 -8.31
CA GLY A 102 2.94 -7.07 -7.41
C GLY A 102 1.81 -6.04 -7.47
N LEU A 103 1.86 -5.07 -8.39
CA LEU A 103 0.70 -4.21 -8.66
C LEU A 103 -0.37 -4.99 -9.43
N PRO A 104 -1.65 -4.92 -9.03
CA PRO A 104 -2.73 -5.57 -9.75
C PRO A 104 -2.99 -4.89 -11.10
N PHE A 105 -3.36 -5.69 -12.08
CA PHE A 105 -3.85 -5.27 -13.38
C PHE A 105 -5.11 -6.08 -13.71
N THR A 106 -6.31 -5.55 -13.85
CA THR A 106 -6.85 -4.20 -13.58
C THR A 106 -6.92 -3.85 -12.10
N LEU A 107 -6.94 -2.56 -11.76
CA LEU A 107 -7.20 -2.09 -10.40
C LEU A 107 -8.71 -2.13 -10.08
N PRO A 108 -9.12 -2.69 -8.93
CA PRO A 108 -10.48 -2.57 -8.43
C PRO A 108 -10.90 -1.11 -8.25
N THR A 109 -12.17 -0.77 -8.48
CA THR A 109 -12.70 0.59 -8.31
C THR A 109 -12.65 1.10 -6.88
N ASP A 110 -12.62 0.21 -5.90
CA ASP A 110 -12.47 0.51 -4.48
C ASP A 110 -11.01 0.47 -4.00
N SER A 111 -10.05 0.39 -4.94
CA SER A 111 -8.66 0.22 -4.57
C SER A 111 -8.11 1.42 -3.82
N PRO A 112 -7.46 1.21 -2.66
CA PRO A 112 -6.83 2.30 -1.90
C PRO A 112 -5.68 2.94 -2.69
N LEU A 113 -5.13 2.27 -3.70
CA LEU A 113 -4.12 2.83 -4.59
C LEU A 113 -4.67 3.99 -5.44
N LEU A 114 -5.97 3.99 -5.76
CA LEU A 114 -6.61 5.07 -6.52
C LEU A 114 -6.68 6.38 -5.71
N ALA A 115 -6.67 6.29 -4.38
CA ALA A 115 -6.61 7.45 -3.49
C ALA A 115 -5.25 8.17 -3.54
N GLY A 116 -4.19 7.44 -3.89
CA GLY A 116 -2.83 7.95 -3.84
C GLY A 116 -2.53 8.84 -5.04
N GLN A 117 -2.32 10.15 -4.81
CA GLN A 117 -1.95 11.08 -5.87
C GLN A 117 -0.72 10.64 -6.70
N ARG A 118 0.21 9.89 -6.09
CA ARG A 118 1.40 9.33 -6.74
C ARG A 118 1.09 8.34 -7.87
N PHE A 119 -0.09 7.76 -7.89
CA PHE A 119 -0.51 6.83 -8.94
C PHE A 119 -1.32 7.50 -10.04
N HIS A 120 -1.78 8.75 -9.85
CA HIS A 120 -2.74 9.37 -10.76
C HIS A 120 -2.23 9.47 -12.21
N THR A 121 -0.93 9.73 -12.41
CA THR A 121 -0.33 9.84 -13.75
C THR A 121 -0.16 8.49 -14.44
N SER A 122 -0.23 7.39 -13.68
CA SER A 122 -0.05 6.03 -14.18
C SER A 122 -1.39 5.34 -14.48
N LEU A 123 -2.51 5.96 -14.13
CA LEU A 123 -3.84 5.40 -14.37
C LEU A 123 -4.27 5.69 -15.82
N VAL A 124 -4.48 4.62 -16.58
CA VAL A 124 -5.13 4.70 -17.89
C VAL A 124 -6.62 4.43 -17.67
N PRO A 125 -7.52 5.39 -17.96
CA PRO A 125 -8.95 5.17 -17.82
C PRO A 125 -9.39 4.03 -18.73
N GLN A 126 -9.98 2.99 -18.16
CA GLN A 126 -10.63 1.97 -18.96
C GLN A 126 -11.89 2.61 -19.56
N GLN A 127 -12.03 2.62 -20.89
CA GLN A 127 -13.23 3.09 -21.57
C GLN A 127 -14.39 2.15 -21.23
N SER A 128 -15.04 2.33 -20.08
CA SER A 128 -16.40 1.86 -19.78
C SER A 128 -16.84 2.26 -18.37
N ARG A 129 -17.92 3.03 -18.36
CA ARG A 129 -18.89 3.34 -17.30
C ARG A 129 -18.37 3.92 -15.97
N ALA A 130 -18.64 5.21 -15.82
CA ALA A 130 -18.63 5.96 -14.57
C ALA A 130 -19.28 5.17 -13.42
N ALA A 131 -18.44 4.61 -12.55
CA ALA A 131 -18.79 4.42 -11.15
C ALA A 131 -17.92 5.42 -10.40
N ALA A 132 -18.52 6.56 -10.02
CA ALA A 132 -17.90 7.45 -9.06
C ALA A 132 -17.70 6.64 -7.78
N ALA A 133 -16.46 6.22 -7.53
CA ALA A 133 -16.08 5.64 -6.25
C ALA A 133 -16.30 6.74 -5.20
N SER A 134 -17.42 6.67 -4.49
CA SER A 134 -17.65 7.48 -3.31
C SER A 134 -16.55 7.14 -2.31
N PHE A 135 -15.67 8.09 -2.05
CA PHE A 135 -14.61 7.97 -1.06
C PHE A 135 -15.28 7.91 0.33
N GLY A 136 -15.75 6.73 0.73
CA GLY A 136 -16.57 6.49 1.93
C GLY A 136 -15.87 6.78 3.26
N GLY A 137 -14.61 7.25 3.23
CA GLY A 137 -13.94 7.78 4.41
C GLY A 137 -14.37 9.20 4.79
N ILE A 138 -14.79 10.02 3.81
CA ILE A 138 -15.24 11.39 4.09
C ILE A 138 -16.67 11.38 4.62
N ASP A 139 -17.51 10.45 4.17
CA ASP A 139 -18.94 10.44 4.48
C ASP A 139 -19.21 10.25 5.98
N ALA A 140 -18.46 9.39 6.67
CA ALA A 140 -18.66 9.17 8.10
C ALA A 140 -18.20 10.38 8.96
N VAL A 141 -17.09 11.03 8.59
CA VAL A 141 -16.62 12.26 9.26
C VAL A 141 -17.58 13.42 8.98
N HIS A 142 -18.06 13.52 7.74
CA HIS A 142 -19.01 14.56 7.33
C HIS A 142 -20.37 14.34 8.00
N ALA A 143 -20.87 13.11 8.05
CA ALA A 143 -22.06 12.72 8.79
C ALA A 143 -21.94 13.05 10.28
N LEU A 144 -20.79 12.75 10.91
CA LEU A 144 -20.54 13.12 12.30
C LEU A 144 -20.55 14.65 12.50
N GLN A 145 -19.94 15.41 11.58
CA GLN A 145 -20.00 16.88 11.59
C GLN A 145 -21.43 17.41 11.41
N MET A 146 -22.24 16.78 10.55
CA MET A 146 -23.65 17.13 10.36
C MET A 146 -24.47 16.84 11.61
N VAL A 147 -24.31 15.68 12.23
CA VAL A 147 -24.99 15.32 13.49
C VAL A 147 -24.60 16.29 14.61
N ARG A 148 -23.32 16.63 14.74
CA ARG A 148 -22.85 17.61 15.72
C ARG A 148 -23.51 18.98 15.52
N LYS A 149 -23.62 19.44 14.27
CA LYS A 149 -24.22 20.75 13.94
C LYS A 149 -25.74 20.76 14.08
N ALA A 150 -26.43 19.67 13.73
CA ALA A 150 -27.88 19.62 13.68
C ALA A 150 -28.52 19.39 15.05
N PHE A 151 -27.90 18.56 15.89
CA PHE A 151 -28.55 18.07 17.12
C PHE A 151 -27.92 18.60 18.41
N SER A 152 -26.77 19.28 18.34
CA SER A 152 -25.97 19.69 19.51
C SER A 152 -26.02 18.66 20.66
N PRO A 153 -25.73 17.39 20.38
CA PRO A 153 -25.94 16.33 21.35
C PRO A 153 -24.99 16.52 22.56
N PRO A 154 -25.36 15.97 23.73
CA PRO A 154 -24.49 16.02 24.91
C PRO A 154 -23.11 15.46 24.58
N ALA A 155 -22.07 16.11 25.09
CA ALA A 155 -20.67 15.80 24.75
C ALA A 155 -20.34 14.30 24.93
N GLU A 156 -20.90 13.66 25.95
CA GLU A 156 -20.73 12.23 26.25
C GLU A 156 -21.15 11.32 25.10
N ARG A 157 -22.30 11.59 24.44
CA ARG A 157 -22.74 10.79 23.28
C ARG A 157 -21.84 11.00 22.07
N LEU A 158 -21.34 12.23 21.89
CA LEU A 158 -20.41 12.57 20.82
C LEU A 158 -19.09 11.83 20.98
N VAL A 159 -18.55 11.75 22.21
CA VAL A 159 -17.31 11.04 22.49
C VAL A 159 -17.44 9.56 22.10
N VAL A 160 -18.54 8.90 22.46
CA VAL A 160 -18.76 7.48 22.11
C VAL A 160 -18.75 7.26 20.60
N GLU A 161 -19.42 8.12 19.82
CA GLU A 161 -19.45 7.99 18.35
C GLU A 161 -18.11 8.34 17.70
N VAL A 162 -17.41 9.35 18.22
CA VAL A 162 -16.03 9.68 17.77
C VAL A 162 -15.10 8.51 18.03
N VAL A 163 -15.16 7.88 19.20
CA VAL A 163 -14.32 6.72 19.54
C VAL A 163 -14.58 5.58 18.56
N LYS A 164 -15.85 5.26 18.25
CA LYS A 164 -16.19 4.23 17.24
C LYS A 164 -15.64 4.57 15.86
N LEU A 165 -15.75 5.83 15.44
CA LEU A 165 -15.25 6.28 14.14
C LEU A 165 -13.72 6.17 14.07
N VAL A 166 -13.02 6.65 15.09
CA VAL A 166 -11.56 6.57 15.19
C VAL A 166 -11.12 5.11 15.21
N ASN A 167 -11.79 4.26 15.99
CA ASN A 167 -11.53 2.82 16.03
C ASN A 167 -11.65 2.19 14.64
N THR A 168 -12.75 2.47 13.93
CA THR A 168 -12.97 1.98 12.56
C THR A 168 -11.84 2.40 11.62
N GLN A 169 -11.36 3.65 11.74
CA GLN A 169 -10.23 4.11 10.94
C GLN A 169 -8.91 3.47 11.35
N LEU A 170 -8.64 3.29 12.64
CA LEU A 170 -7.44 2.62 13.13
C LEU A 170 -7.41 1.15 12.67
N VAL A 171 -8.52 0.42 12.86
CA VAL A 171 -8.68 -0.97 12.41
C VAL A 171 -8.41 -1.07 10.91
N ARG A 172 -8.94 -0.15 10.11
CA ARG A 172 -8.68 -0.11 8.66
C ARG A 172 -7.23 0.20 8.32
N VAL A 173 -6.67 1.28 8.89
CA VAL A 173 -5.32 1.77 8.61
C VAL A 173 -4.26 0.77 9.04
N PHE A 174 -4.45 0.14 10.20
CA PHE A 174 -3.55 -0.89 10.69
C PHE A 174 -3.86 -2.27 10.08
N GLY A 175 -5.09 -2.53 9.65
CA GLY A 175 -5.51 -3.83 9.11
C GLY A 175 -5.87 -4.84 10.19
N LEU A 176 -6.31 -4.37 11.36
CA LEU A 176 -6.63 -5.23 12.49
C LEU A 176 -7.82 -6.12 12.14
N SER A 177 -7.76 -7.39 12.55
CA SER A 177 -8.86 -8.34 12.37
C SER A 177 -10.01 -8.15 13.37
N ALA A 178 -9.74 -7.41 14.45
CA ALA A 178 -10.69 -7.08 15.50
C ALA A 178 -10.66 -5.58 15.81
N ASN A 179 -11.76 -5.09 16.37
CA ASN A 179 -11.82 -3.74 16.91
C ASN A 179 -10.83 -3.60 18.06
N MET A 180 -10.24 -2.42 18.17
CA MET A 180 -9.40 -2.12 19.33
C MET A 180 -10.26 -1.90 20.56
N GLU A 181 -9.81 -2.35 21.72
CA GLU A 181 -10.47 -1.99 22.98
C GLU A 181 -10.20 -0.50 23.27
N PRO A 182 -11.23 0.35 23.47
CA PRO A 182 -11.02 1.76 23.78
C PRO A 182 -10.23 2.00 25.06
N SER A 183 -10.23 1.01 25.97
CA SER A 183 -9.56 1.09 27.26
C SER A 183 -8.12 0.57 27.24
N GLU A 184 -7.69 -0.10 26.17
CA GLU A 184 -6.34 -0.64 26.07
C GLU A 184 -5.32 0.42 25.61
N PRO A 185 -4.09 0.39 26.16
CA PRO A 185 -3.03 1.27 25.69
C PRO A 185 -2.63 0.95 24.24
N LEU A 186 -2.41 2.00 23.46
CA LEU A 186 -1.94 1.92 22.06
C LEU A 186 -0.54 1.33 21.90
N SER A 187 0.23 1.29 23.00
CA SER A 187 1.56 0.69 23.08
C SER A 187 1.47 -0.58 23.92
N ASN A 188 1.89 -1.71 23.35
CA ASN A 188 2.16 -2.94 24.10
C ASN A 188 3.17 -2.69 25.23
#